data_AF-A0A9Q1IWS4-F1
#
_entry.id   AF-A0A9Q1IWS4-F1
#
_cell.length_a   1.000
_cell.length_b   1.000
_cell.length_c   1.000
_cell.angle_alpha   90.00
_cell.angle_beta   90.00
_cell.angle_gamma   90.00
#
_symmetry.space_group_name_H-M   'P 1'
#
loop_
_entity.id
_entity.type
_entity.pdbx_description
1 polymer ?
#
loop_
_entity_poly.entity_id
_entity_poly.type
_entity_poly.pdbx_seq_one_letter_code
_entity_poly.pdbx_strand_id
1 'polypeptide(L)'
;MHHISDPNHRLYPSSNFVARSNVFTVDCLFHEAKGFFKSTANDTAVEQTLEHMRKYAKTSSKRLREKIRDISSTAAENLSAAGISDAQILTLTLPELIELLPGIQNFQTRREIMALISQHCEKSSKSLREKISDISSTAAESLRAAGISDARILTLTLPELIELLPRIQNIEGQVTGVLLEQRQVLKGLERQLQAALDTIRPYLELLDKLDKEEELTRTQLCDGNKSLEGVASFMSDLVKVHIVGEIGRNVFLKNLGVRILECNLEQCSVILILWPASSGFEIKAELSKIPDNKEAILVLMHTFYPRQSMDATRQKGNIVETVNYLLYQSTREFNEQAISRVRSALERYGRE
;
A
#
# COMPACT_ATOMS: atom_id res chain seq x y z
N MET A 1 -7.56 31.42 -35.51
CA MET A 1 -7.05 32.78 -35.81
C MET A 1 -7.53 33.16 -37.19
N HIS A 2 -8.10 34.34 -37.33
CA HIS A 2 -8.65 34.82 -38.58
C HIS A 2 -7.72 35.90 -39.15
N HIS A 3 -7.13 35.61 -40.31
CA HIS A 3 -6.27 36.56 -40.99
C HIS A 3 -7.12 37.57 -41.75
N ILE A 4 -7.22 38.80 -41.23
CA ILE A 4 -8.16 39.80 -41.73
C ILE A 4 -7.48 41.18 -41.78
N SER A 5 -7.74 41.93 -42.86
CA SER A 5 -7.19 43.28 -43.05
C SER A 5 -7.98 44.39 -42.34
N ASP A 6 -9.25 44.13 -42.01
CA ASP A 6 -10.16 45.06 -41.34
C ASP A 6 -10.27 44.78 -39.82
N PRO A 7 -9.86 45.73 -38.95
CA PRO A 7 -9.95 45.58 -37.49
C PRO A 7 -11.38 45.54 -36.94
N ASN A 8 -12.40 45.96 -37.70
CA ASN A 8 -13.80 45.96 -37.28
C ASN A 8 -14.60 44.78 -37.85
N HIS A 9 -13.93 43.81 -38.45
CA HIS A 9 -14.58 42.65 -39.04
C HIS A 9 -15.31 41.80 -37.98
N ARG A 10 -16.59 41.52 -38.22
CA ARG A 10 -17.40 40.66 -37.34
C ARG A 10 -17.05 39.20 -37.60
N LEU A 11 -16.46 38.55 -36.60
CA LEU A 11 -16.09 37.14 -36.68
C LEU A 11 -17.31 36.22 -36.62
N TYR A 12 -17.35 35.24 -37.52
CA TYR A 12 -18.18 34.06 -37.35
C TYR A 12 -17.52 33.17 -36.28
N PRO A 13 -18.27 32.61 -35.30
CA PRO A 13 -17.70 31.88 -34.17
C PRO A 13 -17.19 30.50 -34.63
N SER A 14 -16.00 30.49 -35.24
CA SER A 14 -15.38 29.28 -35.76
C SER A 14 -14.90 28.34 -34.65
N SER A 15 -14.70 28.88 -33.45
CA SER A 15 -14.47 28.13 -32.21
C SER A 15 -15.54 27.06 -31.93
N ASN A 16 -16.79 27.28 -32.35
CA ASN A 16 -17.89 26.33 -32.15
C ASN A 16 -17.73 25.02 -32.95
N PHE A 17 -16.83 24.98 -33.94
CA PHE A 17 -16.60 23.79 -34.77
C PHE A 17 -15.52 22.85 -34.21
N VAL A 18 -14.85 23.22 -33.11
CA VAL A 18 -13.84 22.37 -32.45
C VAL A 18 -14.50 21.55 -31.34
N ALA A 19 -14.85 20.30 -31.63
CA ALA A 19 -15.54 19.40 -30.71
C ALA A 19 -14.63 18.63 -29.73
N ARG A 20 -13.37 19.04 -29.53
CA ARG A 20 -12.42 18.34 -28.66
C ARG A 20 -12.52 18.84 -27.22
N SER A 21 -12.89 17.96 -26.29
CA SER A 21 -13.10 18.29 -24.87
C SER A 21 -11.87 18.80 -24.12
N ASN A 22 -10.67 18.56 -24.64
CA ASN A 22 -9.40 18.98 -24.06
C ASN A 22 -8.79 20.24 -24.70
N VAL A 23 -9.52 20.90 -25.61
CA VAL A 23 -9.03 22.08 -26.33
C VAL A 23 -10.00 23.23 -26.11
N PHE A 24 -9.51 24.32 -25.52
CA PHE A 24 -10.24 25.57 -25.42
C PHE A 24 -9.86 26.47 -26.59
N THR A 25 -10.85 26.93 -27.34
CA THR A 25 -10.64 27.75 -28.54
C THR A 25 -11.30 29.10 -28.40
N VAL A 26 -10.59 30.13 -28.86
CA VAL A 26 -11.09 31.50 -28.98
C VAL A 26 -10.85 32.01 -30.39
N ASP A 27 -11.71 32.92 -30.83
CA ASP A 27 -11.62 33.55 -32.14
C ASP A 27 -10.88 34.88 -32.02
N CYS A 28 -9.76 35.06 -32.75
CA CYS A 28 -8.94 36.27 -32.70
C CYS A 28 -8.65 36.81 -34.10
N LEU A 29 -8.62 38.13 -34.24
CA LEU A 29 -8.21 38.89 -35.42
C LEU A 29 -6.70 39.10 -35.43
N PHE A 30 -6.05 38.72 -36.52
CA PHE A 30 -4.62 38.84 -36.71
C PHE A 30 -4.30 39.40 -38.10
N HIS A 31 -3.26 40.21 -38.20
CA HIS A 31 -2.73 40.75 -39.44
C HIS A 31 -1.20 40.56 -39.49
N GLU A 32 -0.67 40.02 -40.57
CA GLU A 32 0.76 39.72 -40.72
C GLU A 32 1.70 40.88 -40.36
N ALA A 33 1.49 42.07 -40.93
CA ALA A 33 2.34 43.23 -40.65
C ALA A 33 2.07 43.98 -39.33
N LYS A 34 0.88 43.83 -38.72
CA LYS A 34 0.41 44.64 -37.58
C LYS A 34 0.24 43.83 -36.29
N GLY A 35 0.33 42.50 -36.39
CA GLY A 35 0.06 41.58 -35.29
C GLY A 35 -1.41 41.56 -34.90
N PHE A 36 -1.68 41.41 -33.61
CA PHE A 36 -3.03 41.43 -33.06
C PHE A 36 -3.60 42.85 -33.05
N PHE A 37 -4.80 43.02 -33.60
CA PHE A 37 -5.50 44.30 -33.52
C PHE A 37 -5.97 44.59 -32.10
N LYS A 38 -5.91 45.87 -31.68
CA LYS A 38 -6.69 46.38 -30.56
C LYS A 38 -8.15 46.51 -31.02
N SER A 39 -8.95 45.51 -30.70
CA SER A 39 -10.35 45.42 -31.13
C SER A 39 -11.15 44.75 -30.02
N THR A 40 -12.43 45.07 -29.95
CA THR A 40 -13.37 44.45 -29.00
C THR A 40 -13.40 42.92 -29.15
N ALA A 41 -13.22 42.40 -30.36
CA ALA A 41 -13.13 40.96 -30.63
C ALA A 41 -11.91 40.31 -29.95
N ASN A 42 -10.74 40.94 -30.06
CA ASN A 42 -9.52 40.45 -29.40
C ASN A 42 -9.54 40.66 -27.89
N ASP A 43 -10.11 41.77 -27.41
CA ASP A 43 -10.30 42.00 -25.97
C ASP A 43 -11.21 40.92 -25.37
N THR A 44 -12.30 40.57 -26.07
CA THR A 44 -13.20 39.48 -25.69
C THR A 44 -12.47 38.13 -25.68
N ALA A 45 -11.65 37.84 -26.69
CA ALA A 45 -10.88 36.60 -26.76
C ALA A 45 -9.87 36.48 -25.61
N VAL A 46 -9.22 37.59 -25.23
CA VAL A 46 -8.32 37.65 -24.08
C VAL A 46 -9.09 37.42 -22.78
N GLU A 47 -10.23 38.09 -22.58
CA GLU A 47 -11.06 37.94 -21.39
C GLU A 47 -11.57 36.50 -21.21
N GLN A 48 -12.08 35.88 -22.29
CA GLN A 48 -12.49 34.48 -22.30
C GLN A 48 -11.34 33.53 -21.97
N THR A 49 -10.14 33.81 -22.50
CA THR A 49 -8.93 33.02 -22.21
C THR A 49 -8.53 33.15 -20.74
N LEU A 50 -8.53 34.37 -20.19
CA LEU A 50 -8.21 34.63 -18.79
C LEU A 50 -9.22 33.98 -17.85
N GLU A 51 -10.51 34.04 -18.15
CA GLU A 51 -11.56 33.39 -17.36
C GLU A 51 -11.41 31.87 -17.41
N HIS A 52 -11.14 31.30 -18.58
CA HIS A 52 -10.87 29.87 -18.72
C HIS A 52 -9.63 29.45 -17.91
N MET A 53 -8.55 30.21 -17.99
CA MET A 53 -7.32 29.97 -17.21
C MET A 53 -7.58 30.09 -15.70
N ARG A 54 -8.36 31.07 -15.26
CA ARG A 54 -8.75 31.21 -13.84
C ARG A 54 -9.60 30.04 -13.38
N LYS A 55 -10.56 29.59 -14.20
CA LYS A 55 -11.39 28.42 -13.89
C LYS A 55 -10.54 27.16 -13.82
N TYR A 56 -9.64 26.96 -14.78
CA TYR A 56 -8.70 25.85 -14.82
C TYR A 56 -7.74 25.88 -13.63
N ALA A 57 -7.20 27.04 -13.27
CA ALA A 57 -6.35 27.23 -12.10
C ALA A 57 -7.12 26.95 -10.79
N LYS A 58 -8.38 27.37 -10.69
CA LYS A 58 -9.23 27.04 -9.53
C LYS A 58 -9.50 25.54 -9.42
N THR A 59 -9.81 24.84 -10.51
CA THR A 59 -10.05 23.38 -10.49
C THR A 59 -8.78 22.55 -10.34
N SER A 60 -7.65 22.99 -10.91
CA SER A 60 -6.36 22.33 -10.77
C SER A 60 -5.75 22.55 -9.38
N SER A 61 -6.00 23.72 -8.78
CA SER A 61 -5.53 24.12 -7.44
C SER A 61 -6.52 23.85 -6.30
N LYS A 62 -7.63 23.16 -6.54
CA LYS A 62 -8.50 22.71 -5.42
C LYS A 62 -7.69 21.78 -4.51
N ARG A 63 -7.64 22.12 -3.22
CA ARG A 63 -7.01 21.28 -2.20
C ARG A 63 -7.73 19.93 -2.16
N LEU A 64 -7.01 18.88 -1.77
CA LEU A 64 -7.51 17.51 -1.74
C LEU A 64 -8.84 17.40 -0.97
N ARG A 65 -8.92 18.07 0.19
CA ARG A 65 -10.13 18.16 1.02
C ARG A 65 -11.32 18.81 0.32
N GLU A 66 -11.08 19.80 -0.53
CA GLU A 66 -12.13 20.50 -1.26
C GLU A 66 -12.71 19.62 -2.37
N LYS A 67 -11.88 18.79 -3.01
CA LYS A 67 -12.36 17.77 -3.95
C LYS A 67 -13.13 16.65 -3.25
N ILE A 68 -12.73 16.27 -2.04
CA ILE A 68 -13.50 15.33 -1.21
C ILE A 68 -14.85 15.93 -0.83
N ARG A 69 -14.91 17.22 -0.52
CA ARG A 69 -16.16 17.93 -0.23
C ARG A 69 -17.12 17.93 -1.42
N ASP A 70 -16.60 18.04 -2.65
CA ASP A 70 -17.40 17.92 -3.87
C ASP A 70 -17.99 16.51 -4.06
N ILE A 71 -17.30 15.45 -3.58
CA ILE A 71 -17.80 14.06 -3.58
C ILE A 71 -18.84 13.85 -2.48
N SER A 72 -18.53 14.33 -1.26
CA SER A 72 -19.42 14.24 -0.11
C SER A 72 -19.06 15.30 0.93
N SER A 73 -20.02 16.19 1.22
CA SER A 73 -19.88 17.19 2.29
C SER A 73 -19.67 16.52 3.65
N THR A 74 -20.45 15.48 3.95
CA THR A 74 -20.35 14.68 5.17
C THR A 74 -18.97 14.05 5.33
N ALA A 75 -18.36 13.56 4.24
CA ALA A 75 -17.00 13.02 4.29
C ALA A 75 -15.96 14.08 4.66
N ALA A 76 -16.05 15.28 4.09
CA ALA A 76 -15.14 16.37 4.41
C ALA A 76 -15.33 16.88 5.85
N GLU A 77 -16.55 16.86 6.37
CA GLU A 77 -16.86 17.19 7.76
C GLU A 77 -16.29 16.15 8.72
N ASN A 78 -16.50 14.85 8.45
CA ASN A 78 -15.94 13.76 9.27
C ASN A 78 -14.40 13.81 9.33
N LEU A 79 -13.75 14.09 8.20
CA LEU A 79 -12.29 14.29 8.16
C LEU A 79 -11.84 15.48 9.00
N SER A 80 -12.66 16.52 9.09
CA SER A 80 -12.35 17.72 9.88
C SER A 80 -12.62 17.49 11.37
N ALA A 81 -13.70 16.79 11.71
CA ALA A 81 -14.05 16.38 13.07
C ALA A 81 -13.03 15.39 13.65
N ALA A 82 -12.49 14.50 12.83
CA ALA A 82 -11.41 13.57 13.19
C ALA A 82 -10.03 14.24 13.30
N GLY A 83 -9.91 15.55 13.05
CA GLY A 83 -8.64 16.27 13.14
C GLY A 83 -7.62 15.86 12.07
N ILE A 84 -8.06 15.19 11.00
CA ILE A 84 -7.18 14.70 9.94
C ILE A 84 -6.75 15.89 9.10
N SER A 85 -5.44 16.13 9.01
CA SER A 85 -4.83 17.19 8.19
C SER A 85 -4.80 16.84 6.70
N ASP A 86 -4.63 17.83 5.81
CA ASP A 86 -4.56 17.59 4.36
C ASP A 86 -3.42 16.63 3.94
N ALA A 87 -2.32 16.59 4.72
CA ALA A 87 -1.22 15.66 4.52
C ALA A 87 -1.61 14.22 4.88
N GLN A 88 -2.36 14.05 5.97
CA GLN A 88 -2.85 12.73 6.41
C GLN A 88 -3.93 12.16 5.50
N ILE A 89 -4.68 13.01 4.78
CA ILE A 89 -5.63 12.52 3.77
C ILE A 89 -4.92 11.66 2.70
N LEU A 90 -3.68 11.99 2.34
CA LEU A 90 -2.92 11.25 1.32
C LEU A 90 -2.49 9.86 1.78
N THR A 91 -2.46 9.62 3.09
CA THR A 91 -2.05 8.34 3.69
C THR A 91 -3.24 7.50 4.15
N LEU A 92 -4.47 7.99 3.96
CA LEU A 92 -5.67 7.27 4.37
C LEU A 92 -5.77 5.92 3.69
N THR A 93 -5.95 4.89 4.50
CA THR A 93 -6.20 3.53 4.08
C THR A 93 -7.69 3.26 3.94
N LEU A 94 -8.06 2.20 3.22
CA LEU A 94 -9.45 1.81 3.09
C LEU A 94 -10.10 1.49 4.45
N PRO A 95 -9.45 0.79 5.40
CA PRO A 95 -9.98 0.59 6.75
C PRO A 95 -10.27 1.89 7.51
N GLU A 96 -9.34 2.85 7.53
CA GLU A 96 -9.56 4.14 8.20
C GLU A 96 -10.74 4.90 7.56
N LEU A 97 -10.87 4.81 6.24
CA LEU A 97 -12.00 5.41 5.53
C LEU A 97 -13.33 4.68 5.80
N ILE A 98 -13.31 3.37 6.09
CA ILE A 98 -14.48 2.61 6.54
C ILE A 98 -14.91 3.06 7.95
N GLU A 99 -13.97 3.33 8.85
CA GLU A 99 -14.25 3.84 10.18
C GLU A 99 -14.82 5.26 10.15
N LEU A 100 -14.25 6.13 9.30
CA LEU A 100 -14.70 7.51 9.11
C LEU A 100 -16.06 7.61 8.40
N LEU A 101 -16.37 6.65 7.54
CA LEU A 101 -17.60 6.59 6.74
C LEU A 101 -18.24 5.20 6.82
N PRO A 102 -18.83 4.85 7.97
CA PRO A 102 -19.42 3.53 8.18
C PRO A 102 -20.73 3.36 7.37
N GLY A 103 -21.12 2.11 7.16
CA GLY A 103 -22.36 1.75 6.47
C GLY A 103 -22.20 1.51 4.96
N ILE A 104 -23.10 0.70 4.40
CA ILE A 104 -23.05 0.26 3.00
C ILE A 104 -23.33 1.39 2.00
N GLN A 105 -24.14 2.37 2.40
CA GLN A 105 -24.47 3.57 1.63
C GLN A 105 -23.24 4.39 1.25
N ASN A 106 -22.18 4.31 2.06
CA ASN A 106 -20.92 5.03 1.83
C ASN A 106 -19.92 4.24 0.98
N PHE A 107 -20.29 3.07 0.43
CA PHE A 107 -19.41 2.27 -0.43
C PHE A 107 -18.89 3.08 -1.63
N GLN A 108 -19.79 3.74 -2.35
CA GLN A 108 -19.44 4.50 -3.55
C GLN A 108 -18.54 5.70 -3.19
N THR A 109 -18.89 6.44 -2.15
CA THR A 109 -18.11 7.56 -1.60
C THR A 109 -16.69 7.13 -1.23
N ARG A 110 -16.54 5.99 -0.52
CA ARG A 110 -15.23 5.45 -0.12
C ARG A 110 -14.37 5.11 -1.34
N ARG A 111 -14.97 4.49 -2.36
CA ARG A 111 -14.29 4.15 -3.61
C ARG A 111 -13.80 5.38 -4.36
N GLU A 112 -14.63 6.41 -4.46
CA GLU A 112 -14.30 7.64 -5.17
C GLU A 112 -13.22 8.46 -4.46
N ILE A 113 -13.27 8.55 -3.13
CA ILE A 113 -12.22 9.19 -2.33
C ILE A 113 -10.89 8.43 -2.48
N MET A 114 -10.89 7.10 -2.42
CA MET A 114 -9.68 6.28 -2.57
C MET A 114 -9.06 6.40 -3.97
N ALA A 115 -9.89 6.44 -5.01
CA ALA A 115 -9.45 6.69 -6.38
C ALA A 115 -8.82 8.09 -6.52
N LEU A 116 -9.39 9.09 -5.85
CA LEU A 116 -8.88 10.46 -5.86
C LEU A 116 -7.52 10.57 -5.16
N ILE A 117 -7.35 9.93 -4.01
CA ILE A 117 -6.06 9.84 -3.30
C ILE A 117 -5.01 9.16 -4.17
N SER A 118 -5.36 8.01 -4.77
CA SER A 118 -4.46 7.25 -5.66
C SER A 118 -4.01 8.09 -6.86
N GLN A 119 -4.94 8.79 -7.50
CA GLN A 119 -4.64 9.68 -8.63
C GLN A 119 -3.71 10.84 -8.22
N HIS A 120 -3.86 11.37 -7.01
CA HIS A 120 -2.99 12.44 -6.51
C HIS A 120 -1.56 11.92 -6.26
N CYS A 121 -1.42 10.74 -5.68
CA CYS A 121 -0.13 10.07 -5.49
C CYS A 121 0.57 9.75 -6.82
N GLU A 122 -0.18 9.27 -7.82
CA GLU A 122 0.38 9.01 -9.16
C GLU A 122 0.86 10.28 -9.86
N LYS A 123 0.10 11.37 -9.79
CA LYS A 123 0.49 12.65 -10.38
C LYS A 123 1.75 13.20 -9.72
N SER A 124 1.82 13.13 -8.39
CA SER A 124 3.01 13.53 -7.64
C SER A 124 4.23 12.67 -8.01
N SER A 125 4.07 11.34 -8.11
CA SER A 125 5.13 10.43 -8.53
C SER A 125 5.62 10.69 -9.95
N LYS A 126 4.70 10.94 -10.91
CA LYS A 126 5.06 11.28 -12.29
C LYS A 126 5.86 12.58 -12.36
N SER A 127 5.40 13.63 -11.67
CA SER A 127 6.11 14.91 -11.61
C SER A 127 7.50 14.78 -10.97
N LEU A 128 7.63 13.96 -9.91
CA LEU A 128 8.93 13.67 -9.30
C LEU A 128 9.87 12.92 -10.26
N ARG A 129 9.37 11.93 -10.99
CA ARG A 129 10.16 11.19 -11.98
C ARG A 129 10.65 12.08 -13.11
N GLU A 130 9.82 12.99 -13.60
CA GLU A 130 10.21 14.00 -14.60
C GLU A 130 11.32 14.90 -14.05
N LYS A 131 11.16 15.46 -12.84
CA LYS A 131 12.21 16.29 -12.21
C LYS A 131 13.53 15.53 -11.99
N ILE A 132 13.47 14.27 -11.57
CA ILE A 132 14.67 13.43 -11.40
C ILE A 132 15.35 13.19 -12.75
N SER A 133 14.56 12.96 -13.81
CA SER A 133 15.08 12.81 -15.17
C SER A 133 15.79 14.09 -15.63
N ASP A 134 15.20 15.26 -15.39
CA ASP A 134 15.78 16.56 -15.77
C ASP A 134 17.07 16.87 -14.99
N ILE A 135 17.12 16.52 -13.70
CA ILE A 135 18.35 16.65 -12.90
C ILE A 135 19.42 15.69 -13.43
N SER A 136 19.04 14.46 -13.76
CA SER A 136 19.98 13.46 -14.29
C SER A 136 20.54 13.86 -15.65
N SER A 137 19.74 14.46 -16.54
CA SER A 137 20.22 14.97 -17.83
C SER A 137 21.16 16.16 -17.64
N THR A 138 20.79 17.12 -16.78
CA THR A 138 21.61 18.29 -16.45
C THR A 138 22.95 17.90 -15.82
N ALA A 139 22.96 16.89 -14.95
CA ALA A 139 24.17 16.34 -14.36
C ALA A 139 25.06 15.67 -15.40
N ALA A 140 24.48 14.87 -16.30
CA ALA A 140 25.22 14.23 -17.38
C ALA A 140 25.85 15.26 -18.34
N GLU A 141 25.12 16.31 -18.71
CA GLU A 141 25.63 17.42 -19.53
C GLU A 141 26.79 18.15 -18.85
N SER A 142 26.69 18.40 -17.55
CA SER A 142 27.75 19.04 -16.76
C SER A 142 29.03 18.19 -16.71
N LEU A 143 28.89 16.86 -16.57
CA LEU A 143 30.02 15.92 -16.58
C LEU A 143 30.66 15.80 -17.98
N ARG A 144 29.85 15.81 -19.04
CA ARG A 144 30.34 15.87 -20.44
C ARG A 144 31.11 17.15 -20.70
N ALA A 145 30.62 18.30 -20.23
CA ALA A 145 31.32 19.59 -20.33
C ALA A 145 32.66 19.60 -19.58
N ALA A 146 32.78 18.81 -18.51
CA ALA A 146 34.03 18.58 -17.78
C ALA A 146 34.98 17.55 -18.46
N GLY A 147 34.64 17.06 -19.66
CA GLY A 147 35.46 16.11 -20.42
C GLY A 147 35.33 14.66 -19.96
N ILE A 148 34.29 14.32 -19.18
CA ILE A 148 34.05 12.97 -18.70
C ILE A 148 33.16 12.25 -19.72
N SER A 149 33.69 11.18 -20.31
CA SER A 149 32.96 10.33 -21.26
C SER A 149 31.85 9.55 -20.57
N ASP A 150 30.76 9.24 -21.28
CA ASP A 150 29.61 8.47 -20.76
C ASP A 150 29.99 7.13 -20.12
N ALA A 151 30.97 6.44 -20.71
CA ALA A 151 31.50 5.19 -20.16
C ALA A 151 32.16 5.37 -18.78
N ARG A 152 32.79 6.53 -18.54
CA ARG A 152 33.37 6.89 -17.23
C ARG A 152 32.31 7.33 -16.25
N ILE A 153 31.25 8.02 -16.68
CA ILE A 153 30.14 8.45 -15.80
C ILE A 153 29.51 7.25 -15.07
N LEU A 154 29.36 6.12 -15.78
CA LEU A 154 28.81 4.87 -15.22
C LEU A 154 29.76 4.12 -14.27
N THR A 155 31.06 4.46 -14.27
CA THR A 155 32.09 3.79 -13.46
C THR A 155 32.69 4.70 -12.39
N LEU A 156 32.17 5.92 -12.21
CA LEU A 156 32.66 6.85 -11.20
C LEU A 156 32.47 6.24 -9.81
N THR A 157 33.56 6.20 -9.05
CA THR A 157 33.53 5.78 -7.66
C THR A 157 33.09 6.94 -6.75
N LEU A 158 32.55 6.61 -5.58
CA LEU A 158 32.12 7.59 -4.57
C LEU A 158 33.20 8.64 -4.24
N PRO A 159 34.50 8.28 -4.08
CA PRO A 159 35.58 9.24 -3.84
C PRO A 159 35.82 10.21 -5.02
N GLU A 160 35.76 9.73 -6.27
CA GLU A 160 35.93 10.57 -7.47
C GLU A 160 34.76 11.55 -7.64
N LEU A 161 33.55 11.13 -7.24
CA LEU A 161 32.37 12.00 -7.19
C LEU A 161 32.53 13.16 -6.21
N ILE A 162 33.18 12.93 -5.07
CA ILE A 162 33.48 13.94 -4.04
C ILE A 162 34.52 14.95 -4.55
N GLU A 163 35.50 14.51 -5.34
CA GLU A 163 36.52 15.39 -5.94
C GLU A 163 35.97 16.26 -7.08
N LEU A 164 34.94 15.76 -7.80
CA LEU A 164 34.24 16.49 -8.87
C LEU A 164 33.14 17.42 -8.35
N LEU A 165 32.68 17.23 -7.11
CA LEU A 165 31.59 17.97 -6.46
C LEU A 165 31.77 19.50 -6.47
N PRO A 166 32.97 20.07 -6.21
CA PRO A 166 33.20 21.52 -6.28
C PRO A 166 33.08 22.13 -7.69
N ARG A 167 33.14 21.29 -8.74
CA ARG A 167 33.02 21.73 -10.14
C ARG A 167 31.57 21.78 -10.63
N ILE A 168 30.61 21.25 -9.87
CA ILE A 168 29.18 21.15 -10.22
C ILE A 168 28.36 22.08 -9.30
N GLN A 169 28.70 23.36 -9.28
CA GLN A 169 28.22 24.37 -8.30
C GLN A 169 26.74 24.81 -8.45
N ASN A 170 25.83 23.97 -8.94
CA ASN A 170 24.39 24.30 -9.03
C ASN A 170 23.45 23.14 -8.63
N ILE A 171 23.96 21.92 -8.52
CA ILE A 171 23.13 20.74 -8.18
C ILE A 171 22.97 20.60 -6.66
N GLU A 172 23.95 21.06 -5.87
CA GLU A 172 23.95 20.96 -4.42
C GLU A 172 22.73 21.66 -3.78
N GLY A 173 22.32 22.85 -4.26
CA GLY A 173 21.15 23.55 -3.74
C GLY A 173 19.83 22.82 -3.99
N GLN A 174 19.68 22.20 -5.17
CA GLN A 174 18.46 21.48 -5.54
C GLN A 174 18.36 20.11 -4.85
N VAL A 175 19.47 19.38 -4.79
CA VAL A 175 19.56 18.08 -4.09
C VAL A 175 19.41 18.27 -2.58
N THR A 176 20.03 19.30 -2.00
CA THR A 176 19.91 19.60 -0.55
C THR A 176 18.48 20.01 -0.19
N GLY A 177 17.78 20.77 -1.03
CA GLY A 177 16.37 21.13 -0.83
C GLY A 177 15.44 19.91 -0.82
N VAL A 178 15.57 19.02 -1.82
CA VAL A 178 14.77 17.80 -1.90
C VAL A 178 15.07 16.83 -0.74
N LEU A 179 16.35 16.67 -0.37
CA LEU A 179 16.75 15.83 0.75
C LEU A 179 16.30 16.41 2.10
N LEU A 180 16.29 17.73 2.27
CA LEU A 180 15.77 18.40 3.46
C LEU A 180 14.27 18.17 3.65
N GLU A 181 13.48 18.30 2.57
CA GLU A 181 12.04 18.05 2.61
C GLU A 181 11.72 16.59 2.95
N GLN A 182 12.40 15.64 2.28
CA GLN A 182 12.24 14.20 2.57
C GLN A 182 12.66 13.85 4.00
N ARG A 183 13.74 14.45 4.51
CA ARG A 183 14.20 14.27 5.89
C ARG A 183 13.18 14.78 6.91
N GLN A 184 12.47 15.87 6.64
CA GLN A 184 11.41 16.37 7.53
C GLN A 184 10.20 15.42 7.57
N VAL A 185 9.82 14.86 6.42
CA VAL A 185 8.76 13.85 6.33
C VAL A 185 9.14 12.59 7.11
N LEU A 186 10.35 12.08 6.91
CA LEU A 186 10.86 10.91 7.63
C LEU A 186 10.96 11.14 9.14
N LYS A 187 11.40 12.33 9.59
CA LYS A 187 11.38 12.71 11.00
C LYS A 187 9.96 12.82 11.57
N GLY A 188 8.99 13.22 10.75
CA GLY A 188 7.58 13.22 11.13
C GLY A 188 7.07 11.80 11.41
N LEU A 189 7.36 10.87 10.50
CA LEU A 189 7.06 9.44 10.65
C LEU A 189 7.75 8.82 11.86
N GLU A 190 9.03 9.14 12.11
CA GLU A 190 9.78 8.67 13.28
C GLU A 190 9.11 9.10 14.60
N ARG A 191 8.67 10.37 14.69
CA ARG A 191 7.94 10.86 15.87
C ARG A 191 6.58 10.17 16.03
N GLN A 192 5.88 9.88 14.93
CA GLN A 192 4.61 9.17 14.97
C GLN A 192 4.78 7.72 15.42
N LEU A 193 5.83 7.04 14.93
CA LEU A 193 6.16 5.69 15.37
C LEU A 193 6.52 5.67 16.86
N GLN A 194 7.28 6.67 17.31
CA GLN A 194 7.64 6.82 18.72
C GLN A 194 6.41 7.09 19.59
N ALA A 195 5.50 7.96 19.16
CA ALA A 195 4.23 8.22 19.86
C ALA A 195 3.33 6.97 19.91
N ALA A 196 3.27 6.20 18.82
CA ALA A 196 2.55 4.93 18.80
C ALA A 196 3.17 3.90 19.75
N LEU A 197 4.51 3.80 19.78
CA LEU A 197 5.24 2.98 20.75
C LEU A 197 4.98 3.42 22.19
N ASP A 198 4.97 4.72 22.46
CA ASP A 198 4.68 5.25 23.80
C ASP A 198 3.22 5.01 24.20
N THR A 199 2.30 4.97 23.23
CA THR A 199 0.88 4.61 23.45
C THR A 199 0.71 3.13 23.77
N ILE A 200 1.51 2.26 23.14
CA ILE A 200 1.43 0.80 23.32
C ILE A 200 2.24 0.33 24.54
N ARG A 201 3.28 1.06 24.95
CA ARG A 201 4.16 0.71 26.08
C ARG A 201 3.44 0.35 27.38
N PRO A 202 2.40 1.08 27.84
CA PRO A 202 1.67 0.72 29.06
C PRO A 202 0.98 -0.66 28.96
N TYR A 203 0.53 -1.05 27.75
CA TYR A 203 -0.08 -2.35 27.51
C TYR A 203 0.98 -3.46 27.52
N LEU A 204 2.16 -3.20 26.97
CA LEU A 204 3.30 -4.13 27.07
C LEU A 204 3.77 -4.30 28.52
N GLU A 205 3.82 -3.22 29.31
CA GLU A 205 4.15 -3.29 30.74
C GLU A 205 3.08 -4.02 31.56
N LEU A 206 1.80 -3.91 31.17
CA LEU A 206 0.72 -4.71 31.76
C LEU A 206 0.83 -6.19 31.39
N LEU A 207 1.15 -6.49 30.13
CA LEU A 207 1.40 -7.86 29.68
C LEU A 207 2.61 -8.48 30.39
N ASP A 208 3.72 -7.74 30.51
CA ASP A 208 4.90 -8.17 31.27
C ASP A 208 4.59 -8.39 32.77
N LYS A 209 3.69 -7.58 33.35
CA LYS A 209 3.23 -7.76 34.74
C LYS A 209 2.35 -9.00 34.87
N LEU A 210 1.49 -9.26 33.89
CA LEU A 210 0.65 -10.45 33.87
C LEU A 210 1.48 -11.72 33.65
N ASP A 211 2.47 -11.70 32.76
CA ASP A 211 3.43 -12.80 32.57
C ASP A 211 4.24 -13.04 33.85
N LYS A 212 4.66 -11.98 34.56
CA LYS A 212 5.36 -12.09 35.85
C LYS A 212 4.44 -12.55 37.00
N GLU A 213 3.16 -12.18 37.01
CA GLU A 213 2.18 -12.71 37.97
C GLU A 213 1.86 -14.18 37.69
N GLU A 214 1.85 -14.60 36.42
CA GLU A 214 1.75 -16.01 36.00
C GLU A 214 3.01 -16.82 36.39
N GLU A 215 4.20 -16.22 36.30
CA GLU A 215 5.45 -16.82 36.79
C GLU A 215 5.52 -16.87 38.33
N LEU A 216 5.02 -15.85 39.04
CA LEU A 216 4.99 -15.81 40.50
C LEU A 216 3.98 -16.81 41.08
N THR A 217 2.85 -17.02 40.40
CA THR A 217 1.91 -18.10 40.73
C THR A 217 2.47 -19.48 40.36
N ARG A 218 3.26 -19.61 39.29
CA ARG A 218 4.02 -20.85 39.00
C ARG A 218 5.12 -21.16 40.01
N THR A 219 5.78 -20.16 40.59
CA THR A 219 6.82 -20.38 41.62
C THR A 219 6.25 -20.56 43.03
N GLN A 220 5.07 -20.02 43.35
CA GLN A 220 4.40 -20.26 44.63
C GLN A 220 3.64 -21.60 44.69
N LEU A 221 3.52 -22.33 43.58
CA LEU A 221 3.01 -23.71 43.56
C LEU A 221 4.04 -24.78 43.97
N CYS A 222 5.26 -24.38 44.35
CA CYS A 222 6.26 -25.30 44.91
C CYS A 222 6.15 -25.51 46.43
N ASP A 223 5.26 -24.81 47.13
CA ASP A 223 4.96 -25.07 48.55
C ASP A 223 3.47 -25.38 48.73
N GLY A 224 3.07 -26.55 48.27
CA GLY A 224 1.71 -27.04 48.52
C GLY A 224 1.34 -28.21 47.63
N ASN A 225 1.71 -29.41 48.06
CA ASN A 225 1.22 -30.69 47.53
C ASN A 225 -0.32 -30.76 47.58
N LYS A 226 -1.03 -30.13 46.64
CA LYS A 226 -2.44 -30.44 46.30
C LYS A 226 -2.72 -30.15 44.83
N SER A 227 -2.89 -31.24 44.07
CA SER A 227 -3.58 -31.33 42.77
C SER A 227 -2.79 -30.93 41.50
N LEU A 228 -1.79 -31.76 41.15
CA LEU A 228 -1.16 -31.78 39.82
C LEU A 228 -1.90 -32.66 38.80
N GLU A 229 -2.99 -33.33 39.19
CA GLU A 229 -3.77 -34.17 38.26
C GLU A 229 -4.61 -33.35 37.26
N GLY A 230 -5.05 -32.13 37.62
CA GLY A 230 -5.90 -31.29 36.76
C GLY A 230 -5.17 -30.56 35.63
N VAL A 231 -3.92 -30.14 35.84
CA VAL A 231 -3.13 -29.39 34.83
C VAL A 231 -2.45 -30.33 33.84
N ALA A 232 -2.02 -31.51 34.29
CA ALA A 232 -1.54 -32.57 33.42
C ALA A 232 -2.66 -33.10 32.50
N SER A 233 -3.87 -33.22 33.05
CA SER A 233 -5.09 -33.54 32.28
C SER A 233 -5.48 -32.46 31.27
N PHE A 234 -5.16 -31.18 31.52
CA PHE A 234 -5.47 -30.09 30.59
C PHE A 234 -4.46 -29.98 29.43
N MET A 235 -3.21 -30.39 29.65
CA MET A 235 -2.15 -30.34 28.63
C MET A 235 -2.12 -31.58 27.72
N SER A 236 -2.73 -32.69 28.12
CA SER A 236 -2.86 -33.91 27.30
C SER A 236 -3.81 -33.74 26.11
N ASP A 237 -4.72 -32.76 26.14
CA ASP A 237 -5.72 -32.54 25.10
C ASP A 237 -5.24 -31.60 23.96
N LEU A 238 -3.99 -31.13 24.02
CA LEU A 238 -3.43 -30.18 23.06
C LEU A 238 -2.70 -30.88 21.91
N VAL A 239 -3.08 -30.57 20.67
CA VAL A 239 -2.37 -31.08 19.49
C VAL A 239 -1.05 -30.34 19.33
N LYS A 240 0.08 -31.07 19.41
CA LYS A 240 1.42 -30.50 19.20
C LYS A 240 1.70 -30.33 17.71
N VAL A 241 1.76 -29.09 17.23
CA VAL A 241 1.91 -28.79 15.80
C VAL A 241 3.14 -27.94 15.54
N HIS A 242 3.89 -28.28 14.49
CA HIS A 242 4.90 -27.39 13.93
C HIS A 242 4.32 -26.65 12.71
N ILE A 243 4.27 -25.32 12.75
CA ILE A 243 3.63 -24.52 11.71
C ILE A 243 4.68 -23.95 10.77
N VAL A 244 4.51 -24.18 9.47
CA VAL A 244 5.40 -23.69 8.41
C VAL A 244 4.62 -22.73 7.52
N GLY A 245 4.99 -21.45 7.52
CA GLY A 245 4.40 -20.43 6.66
C GLY A 245 3.67 -19.32 7.43
N GLU A 246 3.94 -18.07 7.04
CA GLU A 246 3.46 -16.87 7.75
C GLU A 246 2.21 -16.24 7.11
N ILE A 247 1.99 -16.47 5.81
CA ILE A 247 0.95 -15.76 5.08
C ILE A 247 -0.44 -16.26 5.50
N GLY A 248 -1.26 -15.36 6.03
CA GLY A 248 -2.63 -15.66 6.47
C GLY A 248 -2.73 -16.55 7.71
N ARG A 249 -1.59 -16.85 8.36
CA ARG A 249 -1.46 -17.69 9.54
C ARG A 249 -2.44 -17.34 10.65
N ASN A 250 -2.42 -16.09 11.11
CA ASN A 250 -3.26 -15.65 12.23
C ASN A 250 -4.76 -15.78 11.91
N VAL A 251 -5.16 -15.46 10.68
CA VAL A 251 -6.55 -15.56 10.24
C VAL A 251 -7.00 -17.02 10.19
N PHE A 252 -6.17 -17.89 9.63
CA PHE A 252 -6.45 -19.32 9.52
C PHE A 252 -6.54 -19.98 10.90
N LEU A 253 -5.55 -19.77 11.76
CA LEU A 253 -5.50 -20.37 13.10
C LEU A 253 -6.66 -19.90 13.98
N LYS A 254 -7.04 -18.62 13.90
CA LYS A 254 -8.21 -18.08 14.61
C LYS A 254 -9.51 -18.79 14.19
N ASN A 255 -9.66 -19.08 12.90
CA ASN A 255 -10.87 -19.73 12.38
C ASN A 255 -10.88 -21.25 12.60
N LEU A 256 -9.72 -21.86 12.79
CA LEU A 256 -9.57 -23.30 12.99
C LEU A 256 -10.26 -23.77 14.28
N GLY A 257 -10.18 -22.97 15.35
CA GLY A 257 -10.89 -23.23 16.61
C GLY A 257 -10.48 -24.51 17.33
N VAL A 258 -9.29 -25.05 17.00
CA VAL A 258 -8.68 -26.22 17.65
C VAL A 258 -7.64 -25.74 18.64
N ARG A 259 -7.55 -26.41 19.79
CA ARG A 259 -6.52 -26.12 20.78
C ARG A 259 -5.20 -26.76 20.33
N ILE A 260 -4.29 -25.92 19.85
CA ILE A 260 -3.00 -26.33 19.29
C ILE A 260 -1.89 -25.80 20.19
N LEU A 261 -0.88 -26.63 20.46
CA LEU A 261 0.39 -26.21 21.03
C LEU A 261 1.42 -26.11 19.91
N GLU A 262 1.86 -24.90 19.61
CA GLU A 262 2.95 -24.70 18.67
C GLU A 262 4.28 -25.14 19.28
N CYS A 263 5.04 -25.95 18.55
CA CYS A 263 6.32 -26.47 19.01
C CYS A 263 7.31 -26.63 17.85
N ASN A 264 8.55 -26.96 18.22
CA ASN A 264 9.61 -27.21 17.25
C ASN A 264 9.35 -28.51 16.46
N LEU A 265 10.12 -28.69 15.38
CA LEU A 265 9.99 -29.83 14.49
C LEU A 265 10.20 -31.17 15.20
N GLU A 266 10.96 -31.24 16.28
CA GLU A 266 11.25 -32.49 17.00
C GLU A 266 10.07 -32.93 17.89
N GLN A 267 9.42 -31.96 18.54
CA GLN A 267 8.37 -32.19 19.54
C GLN A 267 6.95 -32.21 18.99
N CYS A 268 6.75 -31.88 17.71
CA CYS A 268 5.44 -31.91 17.07
C CYS A 268 4.95 -33.32 16.74
N SER A 269 3.64 -33.54 16.87
CA SER A 269 2.95 -34.74 16.39
C SER A 269 2.65 -34.65 14.89
N VAL A 270 2.42 -33.44 14.38
CA VAL A 270 2.08 -33.18 12.97
C VAL A 270 2.60 -31.81 12.52
N ILE A 271 2.88 -31.67 11.23
CA ILE A 271 3.32 -30.41 10.61
C ILE A 271 2.14 -29.77 9.89
N LEU A 272 1.87 -28.49 10.15
CA LEU A 272 0.85 -27.71 9.45
C LEU A 272 1.52 -26.71 8.50
N ILE A 273 1.34 -26.89 7.19
CA ILE A 273 1.98 -26.07 6.16
C ILE A 273 0.95 -25.08 5.62
N LEU A 274 1.24 -23.78 5.73
CA LEU A 274 0.43 -22.69 5.20
C LEU A 274 1.12 -22.09 3.98
N TRP A 275 0.68 -22.48 2.78
CA TRP A 275 1.41 -22.24 1.55
C TRP A 275 0.75 -21.22 0.62
N PRO A 276 1.41 -20.13 0.19
CA PRO A 276 0.84 -19.17 -0.76
C PRO A 276 0.77 -19.75 -2.18
N ALA A 277 -0.45 -19.99 -2.67
CA ALA A 277 -0.70 -20.53 -4.01
C ALA A 277 -0.51 -19.49 -5.14
N SER A 278 -0.35 -18.21 -4.81
CA SER A 278 -0.10 -17.11 -5.76
C SER A 278 1.33 -17.09 -6.33
N SER A 279 2.22 -17.89 -5.76
CA SER A 279 3.59 -18.02 -6.24
C SER A 279 3.65 -19.14 -7.26
N GLY A 280 3.97 -18.83 -8.52
CA GLY A 280 4.28 -19.83 -9.56
C GLY A 280 5.56 -20.62 -9.28
N PHE A 281 5.88 -20.83 -8.00
CA PHE A 281 7.06 -21.49 -7.48
C PHE A 281 6.81 -23.00 -7.35
N GLU A 282 7.86 -23.78 -7.64
CA GLU A 282 7.85 -25.23 -7.46
C GLU A 282 7.67 -25.59 -5.98
N ILE A 283 6.45 -25.95 -5.62
CA ILE A 283 6.05 -26.53 -4.31
C ILE A 283 7.01 -27.65 -3.88
N LYS A 284 7.59 -28.38 -4.85
CA LYS A 284 8.51 -29.50 -4.62
C LYS A 284 9.78 -29.13 -3.87
N ALA A 285 10.37 -27.96 -4.12
CA ALA A 285 11.63 -27.58 -3.47
C ALA A 285 11.42 -27.34 -1.96
N GLU A 286 10.33 -26.69 -1.58
CA GLU A 286 10.04 -26.43 -0.17
C GLU A 286 9.50 -27.67 0.55
N LEU A 287 8.69 -28.50 -0.12
CA LEU A 287 8.27 -29.79 0.44
C LEU A 287 9.45 -30.75 0.67
N SER A 288 10.57 -30.58 -0.05
CA SER A 288 11.77 -31.38 0.17
C SER A 288 12.44 -31.11 1.53
N LYS A 289 12.20 -29.93 2.13
CA LYS A 289 12.74 -29.54 3.45
C LYS A 289 11.97 -30.17 4.63
N ILE A 290 10.79 -30.70 4.37
CA ILE A 290 9.95 -31.34 5.39
C ILE A 290 10.47 -32.75 5.63
N PRO A 291 10.63 -33.21 6.88
CA PRO A 291 11.15 -34.56 7.12
C PRO A 291 10.11 -35.63 6.73
N ASP A 292 10.56 -36.71 6.09
CA ASP A 292 9.69 -37.78 5.56
C ASP A 292 9.02 -38.63 6.66
N ASN A 293 9.57 -38.58 7.87
CA ASN A 293 9.11 -39.36 9.01
C ASN A 293 7.97 -38.70 9.80
N LYS A 294 7.55 -37.48 9.43
CA LYS A 294 6.44 -36.77 10.09
C LYS A 294 5.32 -36.48 9.12
N GLU A 295 4.10 -36.74 9.55
CA GLU A 295 2.91 -36.42 8.78
C GLU A 295 2.70 -34.91 8.71
N ALA A 296 2.19 -34.45 7.56
CA ALA A 296 1.98 -33.04 7.29
C ALA A 296 0.60 -32.78 6.68
N ILE A 297 -0.01 -31.65 7.06
CA ILE A 297 -1.25 -31.13 6.50
C ILE A 297 -0.90 -29.90 5.67
N LEU A 298 -1.28 -29.89 4.39
CA LEU A 298 -1.01 -28.79 3.47
C LEU A 298 -2.24 -27.91 3.27
N VAL A 299 -2.11 -26.62 3.59
CA VAL A 299 -3.13 -25.60 3.36
C VAL A 299 -2.64 -24.68 2.25
N LEU A 300 -3.25 -24.77 1.07
CA LEU A 300 -2.99 -23.89 -0.06
C LEU A 300 -3.77 -22.58 0.11
N MET A 301 -3.05 -21.51 0.44
CA MET A 301 -3.54 -20.17 0.69
C MET A 301 -3.66 -19.40 -0.62
N HIS A 302 -4.88 -19.25 -1.10
CA HIS A 302 -5.24 -18.55 -2.34
C HIS A 302 -5.65 -17.10 -2.06
N THR A 303 -5.12 -16.17 -2.83
CA THR A 303 -5.52 -14.75 -2.80
C THR A 303 -6.72 -14.46 -3.71
N PHE A 304 -7.00 -15.34 -4.68
CA PHE A 304 -8.11 -15.27 -5.64
C PHE A 304 -8.71 -16.65 -5.86
N TYR A 305 -9.95 -16.74 -6.35
CA TYR A 305 -10.55 -18.02 -6.72
C TYR A 305 -9.63 -18.86 -7.63
N PRO A 306 -9.31 -20.11 -7.24
CA PRO A 306 -8.57 -21.00 -8.11
C PRO A 306 -9.40 -21.28 -9.36
N ARG A 307 -8.92 -20.84 -10.53
CA ARG A 307 -9.57 -21.10 -11.84
C ARG A 307 -9.56 -22.58 -12.23
N GLN A 308 -8.73 -23.38 -11.57
CA GLN A 308 -8.65 -24.82 -11.74
C GLN A 308 -8.56 -25.42 -10.34
N SER A 309 -9.40 -26.43 -10.07
CA SER A 309 -9.12 -27.36 -8.99
C SER A 309 -7.77 -27.97 -9.31
N MET A 310 -6.70 -27.52 -8.64
CA MET A 310 -5.48 -28.28 -8.62
C MET A 310 -5.81 -29.56 -7.87
N ASP A 311 -6.20 -30.60 -8.62
CA ASP A 311 -6.01 -31.96 -8.18
C ASP A 311 -4.53 -32.06 -7.84
N ALA A 312 -4.27 -32.12 -6.54
CA ALA A 312 -2.94 -32.15 -5.97
C ALA A 312 -2.14 -33.28 -6.61
N THR A 313 -1.40 -32.96 -7.66
CA THR A 313 -0.52 -33.87 -8.36
C THR A 313 0.47 -34.46 -7.37
N ARG A 314 0.34 -35.77 -7.10
CA ARG A 314 1.28 -36.66 -6.42
C ARG A 314 2.18 -35.95 -5.42
N GLN A 315 1.57 -35.65 -4.28
CA GLN A 315 2.24 -35.06 -3.14
C GLN A 315 3.19 -36.06 -2.49
N LYS A 316 4.17 -35.50 -1.78
CA LYS A 316 5.08 -36.22 -0.91
C LYS A 316 4.29 -37.16 0.00
N GLY A 317 4.71 -38.42 0.13
CA GLY A 317 3.88 -39.49 0.73
C GLY A 317 3.46 -39.26 2.20
N ASN A 318 4.12 -38.35 2.91
CA ASN A 318 3.80 -37.97 4.28
C ASN A 318 2.78 -36.83 4.40
N ILE A 319 2.22 -36.32 3.28
CA ILE A 319 1.13 -35.33 3.33
C ILE A 319 -0.20 -36.07 3.45
N VAL A 320 -0.86 -35.93 4.61
CA VAL A 320 -2.08 -36.68 4.95
C VAL A 320 -3.37 -35.98 4.54
N GLU A 321 -3.31 -34.67 4.34
CA GLU A 321 -4.47 -33.87 3.97
C GLU A 321 -4.04 -32.61 3.21
N THR A 322 -4.80 -32.26 2.17
CA THR A 322 -4.59 -31.01 1.42
C THR A 322 -5.91 -30.28 1.26
N VAL A 323 -5.90 -29.01 1.66
CA VAL A 323 -7.04 -28.12 1.55
C VAL A 323 -6.68 -26.84 0.81
N ASN A 324 -7.65 -26.27 0.11
CA ASN A 324 -7.55 -24.94 -0.46
C ASN A 324 -8.25 -23.94 0.46
N TYR A 325 -7.64 -22.80 0.73
CA TYR A 325 -8.15 -21.77 1.63
C TYR A 325 -8.06 -20.38 0.98
N LEU A 326 -9.15 -19.61 0.97
CA LEU A 326 -9.23 -18.28 0.35
C LEU A 326 -9.03 -17.17 1.39
N LEU A 327 -8.04 -16.29 1.20
CA LEU A 327 -7.70 -15.24 2.17
C LEU A 327 -8.63 -14.03 2.16
N TYR A 328 -9.07 -13.59 0.97
CA TYR A 328 -9.69 -12.26 0.80
C TYR A 328 -11.11 -12.29 0.22
N GLN A 329 -11.68 -13.47 -0.06
CA GLN A 329 -13.01 -13.59 -0.65
C GLN A 329 -14.01 -14.24 0.31
N SER A 330 -15.23 -13.68 0.30
CA SER A 330 -16.29 -13.86 1.29
C SER A 330 -17.12 -15.14 1.14
N THR A 331 -16.64 -16.18 0.46
CA THR A 331 -17.34 -17.47 0.50
C THR A 331 -16.97 -18.22 1.75
N ARG A 332 -17.68 -17.85 2.82
CA ARG A 332 -17.63 -18.48 4.13
C ARG A 332 -17.72 -20.01 4.05
N GLU A 333 -18.60 -20.53 3.18
CA GLU A 333 -18.82 -21.97 3.00
C GLU A 333 -17.56 -22.73 2.51
N PHE A 334 -16.81 -22.16 1.56
CA PHE A 334 -15.60 -22.80 1.02
C PHE A 334 -14.50 -22.92 2.09
N ASN A 335 -14.28 -21.84 2.85
CA ASN A 335 -13.31 -21.85 3.93
C ASN A 335 -13.79 -22.70 5.12
N GLU A 336 -15.09 -22.76 5.40
CA GLU A 336 -15.65 -23.63 6.45
C GLU A 336 -15.38 -25.11 6.14
N GLN A 337 -15.48 -25.53 4.87
CA GLN A 337 -15.13 -26.90 4.47
C GLN A 337 -13.63 -27.19 4.66
N ALA A 338 -12.76 -26.25 4.26
CA ALA A 338 -11.32 -26.37 4.45
C ALA A 338 -10.94 -26.45 5.94
N ILE A 339 -11.53 -25.58 6.77
CA ILE A 339 -11.36 -25.57 8.22
C ILE A 339 -11.82 -26.89 8.84
N SER A 340 -12.99 -27.39 8.42
CA SER A 340 -13.55 -28.65 8.92
C SER A 340 -12.61 -29.83 8.64
N ARG A 341 -12.06 -29.92 7.42
CA ARG A 341 -11.11 -30.98 7.05
C ARG A 341 -9.81 -30.92 7.83
N VAL A 342 -9.23 -29.72 7.98
CA VAL A 342 -7.99 -29.55 8.77
C VAL A 342 -8.24 -29.86 10.24
N ARG A 343 -9.39 -29.45 10.79
CA ARG A 343 -9.80 -29.79 12.15
C ARG A 343 -9.88 -31.31 12.34
N SER A 344 -10.62 -32.01 11.48
CA SER A 344 -10.74 -33.46 11.56
C SER A 344 -9.41 -34.19 11.36
N ALA A 345 -8.49 -33.64 10.58
CA ALA A 345 -7.14 -34.18 10.44
C ALA A 345 -6.34 -34.00 11.75
N LEU A 346 -6.39 -32.82 12.37
CA LEU A 346 -5.68 -32.51 13.62
C LEU A 346 -6.22 -33.30 14.82
N GLU A 347 -7.53 -33.57 14.87
CA GLU A 347 -8.17 -34.38 15.92
C GLU A 347 -7.63 -35.83 16.00
N ARG A 348 -6.96 -36.32 14.96
CA ARG A 348 -6.28 -37.63 14.98
C ARG A 348 -5.05 -37.63 15.89
N TYR A 349 -4.44 -36.47 16.12
CA TYR A 349 -3.18 -36.32 16.86
C TYR A 349 -3.35 -35.73 18.26
N GLY A 350 -4.59 -35.43 18.67
CA GLY A 350 -4.94 -34.93 20.01
C GLY A 350 -5.44 -36.01 20.96
N ARG A 351 -5.24 -37.29 20.64
CA ARG A 351 -5.74 -38.46 21.41
C ARG A 351 -4.63 -39.47 21.73
N GLU A 352 -3.38 -39.00 21.83
CA GLU A 352 -2.24 -39.74 22.38
C GLU A 352 -1.68 -38.98 23.57
#